data_AF-A0A537GD23-F1
#
_entry.id   AF-A0A537GD23-F1
#
_cell.length_a   1.000
_cell.length_b   1.000
_cell.length_c   1.000
_cell.angle_alpha   90.00
_cell.angle_beta   90.00
_cell.angle_gamma   90.00
#
_symmetry.space_group_name_H-M   'P 1'
#
loop_
_entity.id
_entity.type
_entity.pdbx_description
1 polymer ?
#
loop_
_entity_poly.entity_id
_entity_poly.type
_entity_poly.pdbx_seq_one_letter_code
_entity_poly.pdbx_strand_id
1 'polypeptide(L)'
;MKNKQGSGREEKLSTFHGLKEGDEAEVEITQTARDGRGLGRLNGLLIFVSGAAPGEKVKVRIVKLGVRHAEAEVVKAHTMATASARA
;
A
#
# COMPACT_ATOMS: atom_id res chain seq x y z
N MET A 1 10.61 44.03 -19.05
CA MET A 1 11.50 43.09 -18.34
C MET A 1 10.61 42.04 -17.70
N LYS A 2 10.59 40.82 -18.24
CA LYS A 2 9.60 39.78 -17.92
C LYS A 2 10.02 39.00 -16.67
N ASN A 3 9.06 38.82 -15.79
CA ASN A 3 9.22 38.40 -14.41
C ASN A 3 9.80 36.97 -14.33
N LYS A 4 10.93 36.82 -13.62
CA LYS A 4 11.44 35.52 -13.16
C LYS A 4 10.56 35.07 -11.98
N GLN A 5 9.51 34.30 -12.26
CA GLN A 5 8.86 33.50 -11.23
C GLN A 5 9.75 32.29 -10.95
N GLY A 6 10.26 32.25 -9.72
CA GLY A 6 11.02 31.13 -9.20
C GLY A 6 10.16 29.90 -8.94
N SER A 7 10.86 28.76 -8.92
CA SER A 7 10.63 27.56 -8.11
C SER A 7 9.23 26.94 -8.08
N GLY A 8 9.10 25.78 -8.71
CA GLY A 8 8.02 24.84 -8.44
C GLY A 8 8.20 23.58 -9.27
N ARG A 9 9.09 22.68 -8.83
CA ARG A 9 9.19 21.31 -9.39
C ARG A 9 7.98 20.50 -8.90
N GLU A 10 6.78 20.82 -9.38
CA GLU A 10 5.59 19.99 -9.21
C GLU A 10 5.42 19.09 -10.44
N GLU A 11 6.46 18.31 -10.72
CA GLU A 11 6.33 17.22 -11.67
C GLU A 11 5.60 16.09 -10.94
N LYS A 12 4.38 15.83 -11.41
CA LYS A 12 3.34 14.91 -10.92
C LYS A 12 3.82 13.46 -10.80
N LEU A 13 4.81 13.19 -9.98
CA LEU A 13 5.61 11.97 -10.12
C LEU A 13 5.07 10.74 -9.40
N SER A 14 3.86 10.74 -8.80
CA SER A 14 3.60 9.63 -7.86
C SER A 14 2.18 9.18 -7.58
N THR A 15 1.15 9.98 -7.91
CA THR A 15 -0.25 9.58 -7.66
C THR A 15 -0.78 8.57 -8.67
N PHE A 16 -0.13 8.41 -9.84
CA PHE A 16 -0.63 7.62 -10.96
C PHE A 16 -0.29 6.12 -10.91
N HIS A 17 -0.44 5.47 -9.75
CA HIS A 17 -0.47 4.00 -9.72
C HIS A 17 -1.84 3.42 -10.10
N GLY A 18 -2.76 4.28 -10.57
CA GLY A 18 -4.14 3.90 -10.93
C GLY A 18 -5.05 3.66 -9.73
N LEU A 19 -4.63 4.06 -8.54
CA LEU A 19 -5.37 3.87 -7.29
C LEU A 19 -5.99 5.19 -6.81
N LYS A 20 -7.11 5.10 -6.12
CA LYS A 20 -7.78 6.22 -5.43
C LYS A 20 -8.05 5.85 -3.98
N GLU A 21 -8.28 6.86 -3.17
CA GLU A 21 -8.77 6.65 -1.80
C GLU A 21 -10.16 6.01 -1.83
N GLY A 22 -10.37 5.04 -0.95
CA GLY A 22 -11.56 4.22 -0.87
C GLY A 22 -11.59 3.05 -1.86
N ASP A 23 -10.61 2.92 -2.76
CA ASP A 23 -10.54 1.81 -3.70
C ASP A 23 -10.11 0.51 -3.01
N GLU A 24 -10.59 -0.61 -3.54
CA GLU A 24 -10.26 -1.94 -3.06
C GLU A 24 -9.26 -2.61 -4.00
N ALA A 25 -8.11 -3.01 -3.46
CA ALA A 25 -7.06 -3.68 -4.22
C ALA A 25 -6.66 -5.00 -3.55
N GLU A 26 -6.25 -5.96 -4.36
CA GLU A 26 -5.60 -7.17 -3.85
C GLU A 26 -4.10 -6.90 -3.75
N VAL A 27 -3.55 -7.10 -2.55
CA VAL A 27 -2.15 -6.83 -2.27
C VAL A 27 -1.54 -8.10 -1.68
N GLU A 28 -0.41 -8.51 -2.24
CA GLU A 28 0.43 -9.56 -1.67
C GLU A 28 1.33 -8.93 -0.60
N ILE A 29 1.22 -9.44 0.61
CA ILE A 29 2.06 -9.00 1.72
C ILE A 29 3.36 -9.77 1.64
N THR A 30 4.47 -9.07 1.41
CA THR A 30 5.79 -9.71 1.29
C THR A 30 6.50 -9.78 2.62
N GLN A 31 6.24 -8.82 3.51
CA GLN A 31 6.94 -8.68 4.79
C GLN A 31 6.07 -7.91 5.79
N THR A 32 6.45 -7.93 7.07
CA THR A 32 5.80 -7.14 8.12
C THR A 32 6.77 -6.09 8.63
N ALA A 33 6.29 -4.86 8.81
CA ALA A 33 7.02 -3.78 9.45
C ALA A 33 7.23 -4.06 10.93
N ARG A 34 8.21 -3.36 11.54
CA ARG A 34 8.49 -3.46 12.98
C ARG A 34 7.28 -3.11 13.87
N ASP A 35 6.40 -2.25 13.37
CA ASP A 35 5.16 -1.84 14.06
C ASP A 35 4.03 -2.88 13.95
N GLY A 36 4.28 -4.04 13.33
CA GLY A 36 3.25 -5.07 13.12
C GLY A 36 2.32 -4.82 11.92
N ARG A 37 2.60 -3.81 11.08
CA ARG A 37 1.87 -3.55 9.84
C ARG A 37 2.40 -4.42 8.69
N GLY A 38 1.52 -5.00 7.89
CA GLY A 38 1.88 -5.69 6.67
C GLY A 38 2.43 -4.72 5.62
N LEU A 39 3.45 -5.14 4.89
CA LEU A 39 4.05 -4.40 3.79
C LEU A 39 3.81 -5.20 2.51
N GLY A 40 3.08 -4.57 1.57
CA GLY A 40 2.85 -5.11 0.25
C GLY A 40 3.37 -4.17 -0.84
N ARG A 41 3.48 -4.68 -2.06
CA ARG A 41 3.77 -3.87 -3.24
C ARG A 41 2.72 -4.09 -4.30
N LEU A 42 2.22 -3.00 -4.86
CA LEU A 42 1.27 -3.02 -5.97
C LEU A 42 1.77 -2.07 -7.05
N ASN A 43 2.05 -2.58 -8.25
CA ASN A 43 2.58 -1.78 -9.37
C ASN A 43 3.84 -0.94 -9.01
N GLY A 44 4.68 -1.43 -8.08
CA GLY A 44 5.86 -0.69 -7.61
C GLY A 44 5.58 0.33 -6.49
N LEU A 45 4.32 0.55 -6.10
CA LEU A 45 3.93 1.35 -4.95
C LEU A 45 4.00 0.52 -3.67
N LEU A 46 4.61 1.07 -2.63
CA LEU A 46 4.60 0.46 -1.30
C LEU A 46 3.23 0.68 -0.64
N ILE A 47 2.58 -0.40 -0.22
CA ILE A 47 1.30 -0.33 0.48
C ILE A 47 1.47 -0.86 1.90
N PHE A 48 1.15 -0.01 2.88
CA PHE A 48 1.08 -0.37 4.29
C PHE A 48 -0.31 -0.89 4.60
N VAL A 49 -0.39 -2.13 5.06
CA VAL A 49 -1.65 -2.82 5.33
C VAL A 49 -1.73 -3.14 6.82
N SER A 50 -2.67 -2.53 7.53
CA SER A 50 -2.87 -2.81 8.96
C SER A 50 -3.51 -4.19 9.15
N GLY A 51 -2.89 -5.05 9.97
CA GLY A 51 -3.44 -6.36 10.31
C GLY A 51 -3.20 -7.46 9.27
N ALA A 52 -2.22 -7.31 8.38
CA ALA A 52 -1.89 -8.33 7.38
C ALA A 52 -0.55 -9.02 7.67
N ALA A 53 -0.55 -10.35 7.51
CA ALA A 53 0.60 -11.21 7.73
C ALA A 53 1.39 -11.42 6.42
N PRO A 54 2.71 -11.65 6.49
CA PRO A 54 3.53 -11.87 5.30
C PRO A 54 3.23 -13.24 4.70
N GLY A 55 3.22 -13.31 3.37
CA GLY A 55 2.90 -14.52 2.61
C GLY A 55 1.42 -14.70 2.26
N GLU A 56 0.54 -13.78 2.70
CA GLU A 56 -0.88 -13.81 2.35
C GLU A 56 -1.21 -12.77 1.27
N LYS A 57 -2.14 -13.14 0.39
CA LYS A 57 -2.82 -12.20 -0.52
C LYS A 57 -4.13 -11.78 0.13
N VAL A 58 -4.22 -10.51 0.47
CA VAL A 58 -5.39 -9.94 1.16
C VAL A 58 -6.03 -8.87 0.31
N LYS A 59 -7.36 -8.74 0.42
CA LYS A 59 -8.08 -7.64 -0.20
C LYS A 59 -8.13 -6.48 0.78
N VAL A 60 -7.58 -5.36 0.36
CA VAL A 60 -7.39 -4.17 1.19
C VAL A 60 -8.10 -2.97 0.58
N ARG A 61 -8.53 -2.03 1.41
CA ARG A 61 -9.09 -0.76 0.98
C ARG A 61 -8.09 0.33 1.24
N ILE A 62 -7.74 1.09 0.20
CA ILE A 62 -6.88 2.25 0.33
C ILE A 62 -7.61 3.29 1.18
N VAL A 63 -7.08 3.63 2.35
CA VAL A 63 -7.63 4.69 3.20
C VAL A 63 -6.96 6.02 2.94
N LYS A 64 -5.69 5.98 2.53
CA LYS A 64 -4.90 7.18 2.26
C LYS A 64 -3.88 6.91 1.17
N LEU A 65 -3.82 7.77 0.17
CA LEU A 65 -2.84 7.66 -0.91
C LEU A 65 -1.76 8.74 -0.75
N GLY A 66 -0.55 8.31 -0.49
CA GLY A 66 0.62 9.17 -0.42
C GLY A 66 1.39 9.21 -1.74
N VAL A 67 2.39 10.09 -1.77
CA VAL A 67 3.29 10.26 -2.92
C VAL A 67 4.10 8.97 -3.14
N ARG A 68 4.75 8.43 -2.10
CA ARG A 68 5.65 7.24 -2.26
C ARG A 68 5.06 5.94 -1.71
N HIS A 69 3.89 6.00 -1.08
CA HIS A 69 3.26 4.87 -0.42
C HIS A 69 1.75 5.08 -0.30
N ALA A 70 1.01 4.00 -0.11
CA ALA A 70 -0.40 4.03 0.27
C ALA A 70 -0.60 3.40 1.65
N GLU A 71 -1.59 3.87 2.40
CA GLU A 71 -2.09 3.22 3.60
C GLU A 71 -3.42 2.54 3.25
N ALA A 72 -3.56 1.29 3.69
CA ALA A 72 -4.73 0.47 3.43
C ALA A 72 -5.11 -0.37 4.65
N GLU A 73 -6.38 -0.71 4.73
CA GLU A 73 -6.93 -1.57 5.77
C GLU A 73 -7.45 -2.88 5.16
N VAL A 74 -7.29 -4.00 5.86
CA VAL A 74 -7.79 -5.30 5.38
C VAL A 74 -9.32 -5.30 5.42
N VAL A 75 -9.95 -5.46 4.26
CA VAL A 75 -11.41 -5.61 4.14
C VAL A 75 -11.80 -7.08 4.22
N LYS A 76 -10.95 -7.94 3.65
CA LYS A 76 -11.15 -9.38 3.63
C LYS A 76 -9.79 -10.08 3.73
N ALA A 77 -9.52 -10.65 4.91
CA ALA A 77 -8.42 -11.59 5.08
C ALA A 77 -8.78 -12.87 4.31
N HIS A 78 -7.89 -13.32 3.44
CA HIS A 78 -8.09 -14.58 2.74
C HIS A 78 -7.18 -15.59 3.43
N THR A 79 -7.69 -16.15 4.53
CA THR A 79 -7.01 -17.18 5.32
C THR A 79 -6.60 -18.34 4.42
N MET A 80 -5.44 -18.24 3.80
CA MET A 80 -4.70 -19.38 3.29
C MET A 80 -3.90 -19.88 4.46
N ALA A 81 -4.45 -20.94 5.03
CA ALA A 81 -3.89 -21.73 6.10
C ALA A 81 -2.39 -21.97 5.91
N THR A 82 -1.58 -21.34 6.76
CA THR A 82 -0.43 -22.06 7.32
C THR A 82 -0.88 -22.58 8.68
N ALA A 83 -1.78 -23.55 8.65
CA ALA A 83 -1.89 -24.52 9.71
C ALA A 83 -0.66 -25.43 9.62
N SER A 84 0.49 -24.92 10.09
CA SER A 84 1.67 -25.69 10.44
C SER A 84 2.00 -25.28 11.87
N ALA A 85 1.98 -26.11 12.90
CA ALA A 85 1.66 -27.51 13.00
C ALA A 85 1.13 -27.72 14.43
N ARG A 86 0.18 -28.64 14.59
CA ARG A 86 -0.08 -29.29 15.88
C ARG A 86 1.18 -30.05 16.33
N ALA A 87 1.29 -30.19 17.65
CA ALA A 87 2.17 -31.06 18.45
C ALA A 87 3.54 -30.48 18.83
#